data_AF-A0A9D9PRZ0-F1
#
_entry.id   AF-A0A9D9PRZ0-F1
#
_cell.length_a   1.000
_cell.length_b   1.000
_cell.length_c   1.000
_cell.angle_alpha   90.00
_cell.angle_beta   90.00
_cell.angle_gamma   90.00
#
_symmetry.space_group_name_H-M   'P 1'
#
loop_
_entity.id
_entity.type
_entity.pdbx_description
1 polymer ?
#
loop_
_entity_poly.entity_id
_entity_poly.type
_entity_poly.pdbx_seq_one_letter_code
_entity_poly.pdbx_strand_id
1 'polypeptide(L)'
;MKKYAVYKSGTGYYCHEYYDTMEALKCTPFENIIKEEQLPVVFDGNGGYYAFKEDDYSFVNIIESDKKYPLPLEKMFFKNSDNFKLGWMSPEGDTYSCDYTNHNRCAIMLAEKFLPGAKFPERALGKAGWIKIIDSWDGTQRQHGQFVYSLTGKITKQQADKLFDVGLYFNDEVQQLISDCENDW
;
A
#
# COMPACT_ATOMS: atom_id res chain seq x y z
N MET A 1 12.59 -22.13 1.18
CA MET A 1 12.64 -20.65 1.11
C MET A 1 11.94 -20.23 -0.16
N LYS A 2 11.10 -19.20 -0.14
CA LYS A 2 10.32 -18.79 -1.33
C LYS A 2 11.10 -17.76 -2.14
N LYS A 3 10.96 -17.80 -3.48
CA LYS A 3 11.48 -16.77 -4.38
C LYS A 3 10.40 -15.73 -4.64
N TYR A 4 10.82 -14.48 -4.78
CA TYR A 4 9.94 -13.36 -5.09
C TYR A 4 10.55 -12.52 -6.20
N ALA A 5 9.73 -12.19 -7.21
CA ALA A 5 10.06 -11.17 -8.19
C ALA A 5 9.70 -9.79 -7.62
N VAL A 6 10.67 -8.89 -7.60
CA VAL A 6 10.53 -7.53 -7.10
C VAL A 6 10.28 -6.59 -8.26
N TYR A 7 9.23 -5.80 -8.15
CA TYR A 7 8.85 -4.77 -9.11
C TYR A 7 8.85 -3.40 -8.45
N LYS A 8 9.25 -2.36 -9.17
CA LYS A 8 9.23 -0.96 -8.73
C LYS A 8 7.99 -0.27 -9.28
N SER A 9 7.34 0.53 -8.45
CA SER A 9 6.29 1.47 -8.83
C SER A 9 6.65 2.89 -8.40
N GLY A 10 5.78 3.86 -8.69
CA GLY A 10 5.91 5.23 -8.20
C GLY A 10 5.69 5.38 -6.68
N THR A 11 5.03 4.40 -6.05
CA THR A 11 4.65 4.43 -4.63
C THR A 11 5.50 3.50 -3.76
N GLY A 12 6.28 2.60 -4.35
CA GLY A 12 7.10 1.65 -3.60
C GLY A 12 7.64 0.48 -4.43
N TYR A 13 7.97 -0.60 -3.75
CA TYR A 13 8.34 -1.88 -4.36
C TYR A 13 7.33 -2.98 -4.00
N TYR A 14 6.96 -3.78 -4.98
CA TYR A 14 6.02 -4.89 -4.82
C TYR A 14 6.69 -6.22 -5.06
N CYS A 15 6.24 -7.24 -4.33
CA CYS A 15 6.75 -8.59 -4.46
C CYS A 15 5.63 -9.53 -4.89
N HIS A 16 5.91 -10.33 -5.90
CA HIS A 16 5.09 -11.45 -6.37
C HIS A 16 5.85 -12.75 -6.15
N GLU A 17 5.16 -13.80 -5.72
CA GLU A 17 5.81 -15.12 -5.57
C GLU A 17 6.25 -15.59 -6.95
N TYR A 18 7.52 -16.00 -7.08
CA TYR A 18 8.16 -16.38 -8.34
C TYR A 18 8.43 -17.88 -8.37
N TYR A 19 8.05 -18.52 -9.47
CA TYR A 19 8.17 -19.96 -9.66
C TYR A 19 8.82 -20.25 -11.00
N ASP A 20 9.99 -20.90 -10.95
CA ASP A 20 10.81 -21.26 -12.10
C ASP A 20 10.96 -22.76 -12.32
N THR A 21 10.34 -23.59 -11.47
CA THR A 21 10.38 -25.04 -11.59
C THR A 21 9.03 -25.66 -11.22
N MET A 22 8.72 -26.82 -11.82
CA MET A 22 7.53 -27.59 -11.46
C MET A 22 7.54 -28.02 -9.99
N GLU A 23 8.72 -28.30 -9.42
CA GLU A 23 8.85 -28.64 -7.99
C GLU A 23 8.41 -27.50 -7.09
N ALA A 24 8.76 -26.26 -7.43
CA ALA A 24 8.38 -25.09 -6.64
C ALA A 24 6.86 -24.86 -6.67
N LEU A 25 6.15 -25.33 -7.69
CA LEU A 25 4.69 -25.21 -7.82
C LEU A 25 3.91 -26.21 -6.96
N LYS A 26 4.56 -27.23 -6.37
CA LYS A 26 3.88 -28.20 -5.51
C LYS A 26 3.21 -27.53 -4.32
N CYS A 27 2.03 -28.03 -3.95
CA CYS A 27 1.18 -27.49 -2.89
C CYS A 27 0.72 -26.05 -3.11
N THR A 28 0.83 -25.53 -4.34
CA THR A 28 0.21 -24.26 -4.73
C THR A 28 -1.15 -24.51 -5.37
N PRO A 29 -2.06 -23.51 -5.39
CA PRO A 29 -3.33 -23.62 -6.11
C PRO A 29 -3.21 -23.93 -7.60
N PHE A 30 -2.02 -23.75 -8.18
CA PHE A 30 -1.76 -23.91 -9.61
C PHE A 30 -0.91 -25.13 -9.97
N GLU A 31 -0.60 -26.02 -9.01
CA GLU A 31 0.25 -27.21 -9.19
C GLU A 31 -0.15 -28.05 -10.42
N ASN A 32 -1.45 -28.26 -10.62
CA ASN A 32 -1.98 -29.09 -11.72
C ASN A 32 -2.55 -28.25 -12.88
N ILE A 33 -2.31 -26.94 -12.87
CA ILE A 33 -2.84 -25.99 -13.86
C ILE A 33 -1.71 -25.51 -14.78
N ILE A 34 -0.58 -25.14 -14.18
CA ILE A 34 0.58 -24.61 -14.92
C ILE A 34 1.41 -25.78 -15.42
N LYS A 35 1.84 -25.70 -16.68
CA LYS A 35 2.74 -26.68 -17.31
C LYS A 35 4.17 -26.15 -17.39
N GLU A 36 5.11 -27.05 -17.60
CA GLU A 36 6.55 -26.75 -17.63
C GLU A 36 6.90 -25.68 -18.68
N GLU A 37 6.26 -25.73 -19.86
CA GLU A 37 6.46 -24.76 -20.94
C GLU A 37 5.97 -23.33 -20.62
N GLN A 38 5.19 -23.15 -19.56
CA GLN A 38 4.68 -21.83 -19.13
C GLN A 38 5.60 -21.15 -18.11
N LEU A 39 6.60 -21.87 -17.58
CA LEU A 39 7.56 -21.33 -16.63
C LEU A 39 8.57 -20.40 -17.33
N PRO A 40 9.13 -19.40 -16.62
CA PRO A 40 8.78 -18.99 -15.25
C PRO A 40 7.48 -18.19 -15.17
N VAL A 41 6.81 -18.27 -14.01
CA VAL A 41 5.59 -17.51 -13.71
C VAL A 41 5.71 -16.75 -12.39
N VAL A 42 4.83 -15.77 -12.22
CA VAL A 42 4.65 -15.02 -10.97
C VAL A 42 3.20 -15.00 -10.54
N PHE A 43 2.95 -15.12 -9.24
CA PHE A 43 1.60 -15.09 -8.65
C PHE A 43 1.26 -13.69 -8.15
N ASP A 44 0.08 -13.20 -8.51
CA ASP A 44 -0.35 -11.84 -8.17
C ASP A 44 -0.75 -11.65 -6.69
N GLY A 45 -0.92 -12.75 -5.96
CA GLY A 45 -1.36 -12.77 -4.56
C GLY A 45 -2.88 -12.61 -4.37
N ASN A 46 -3.63 -12.47 -5.46
CA ASN A 46 -5.09 -12.27 -5.52
C ASN A 46 -5.80 -13.42 -6.24
N GLY A 47 -5.13 -14.56 -6.42
CA GLY A 47 -5.70 -15.75 -7.06
C GLY A 47 -5.44 -15.83 -8.57
N GLY A 48 -4.55 -15.01 -9.10
CA GLY A 48 -4.07 -15.07 -10.48
C GLY A 48 -2.57 -15.36 -10.59
N TYR A 49 -2.14 -15.66 -11.81
CA TYR A 49 -0.73 -15.77 -12.19
C TYR A 49 -0.51 -15.22 -13.59
N TYR A 50 0.72 -14.84 -13.90
CA TYR A 50 1.13 -14.40 -15.23
C TYR A 50 2.55 -14.86 -15.57
N ALA A 51 2.84 -14.92 -16.86
CA ALA A 51 4.17 -15.26 -17.35
C ALA A 51 5.18 -14.19 -16.89
N PHE A 52 6.31 -14.64 -16.36
CA PHE A 52 7.38 -13.75 -15.95
C PHE A 52 8.12 -13.22 -17.19
N LYS A 53 8.51 -11.94 -17.15
CA LYS A 53 9.27 -11.26 -18.18
C LYS A 53 10.44 -10.54 -17.53
N GLU A 54 11.66 -10.94 -17.90
CA GLU A 54 12.88 -10.33 -17.37
C GLU A 54 13.10 -8.91 -17.92
N ASP A 55 12.55 -8.61 -19.10
CA ASP A 55 12.61 -7.30 -19.77
C ASP A 55 11.49 -6.34 -19.36
N ASP A 56 10.68 -6.69 -18.36
CA ASP A 56 9.68 -5.78 -17.80
C ASP A 56 10.37 -4.55 -17.18
N TYR A 57 10.01 -3.35 -17.63
CA TYR A 57 10.61 -2.09 -17.17
C TYR A 57 10.47 -1.84 -15.67
N SER A 58 9.47 -2.46 -15.02
CA SER A 58 9.25 -2.37 -13.59
C SER A 58 10.01 -3.43 -12.81
N PHE A 59 10.48 -4.51 -13.46
CA PHE A 59 11.22 -5.58 -12.79
C PHE A 59 12.58 -5.09 -12.30
N VAL A 60 12.95 -5.53 -11.09
CA VAL A 60 14.18 -5.12 -10.41
C VAL A 60 15.12 -6.29 -10.22
N ASN A 61 14.67 -7.32 -9.51
CA ASN A 61 15.44 -8.53 -9.23
C ASN A 61 14.56 -9.64 -8.65
N ILE A 62 15.11 -10.86 -8.59
CA ILE A 62 14.58 -11.95 -7.77
C ILE A 62 15.25 -11.93 -6.40
N ILE A 63 14.47 -12.11 -5.33
CA ILE A 63 14.95 -12.27 -3.96
C ILE A 63 14.41 -13.55 -3.35
N GLU A 64 15.07 -14.04 -2.30
CA GLU A 64 14.62 -15.18 -1.51
C GLU A 64 14.22 -14.74 -0.09
N SER A 65 13.09 -15.23 0.40
CA SER A 65 12.61 -14.92 1.75
C SER A 65 11.71 -16.01 2.31
N ASP A 66 11.67 -16.11 3.62
CA ASP A 66 10.70 -16.88 4.41
C ASP A 66 9.66 -15.99 5.11
N LYS A 67 9.81 -14.66 4.99
CA LYS A 67 8.92 -13.69 5.62
C LYS A 67 7.62 -13.54 4.84
N LYS A 68 6.52 -13.34 5.56
CA LYS A 68 5.21 -12.97 5.00
C LYS A 68 5.30 -11.73 4.09
N TYR A 69 6.09 -10.74 4.51
CA TYR A 69 6.44 -9.57 3.70
C TYR A 69 7.94 -9.60 3.40
N PRO A 70 8.35 -9.88 2.15
CA PRO A 70 9.75 -10.04 1.79
C PRO A 70 10.58 -8.76 1.92
N LEU A 71 9.93 -7.60 1.83
CA LEU A 71 10.55 -6.29 1.90
C LEU A 71 10.07 -5.54 3.16
N PRO A 72 10.92 -4.66 3.72
CA PRO A 72 10.52 -3.77 4.81
C PRO A 72 9.47 -2.77 4.35
N LEU A 73 8.65 -2.28 5.30
CA LEU A 73 7.56 -1.33 5.07
C LEU A 73 7.99 -0.14 4.19
N GLU A 74 9.10 0.54 4.53
CA GLU A 74 9.54 1.74 3.83
C GLU A 74 10.06 1.48 2.41
N LYS A 75 10.40 0.23 2.08
CA LYS A 75 10.65 -0.17 0.69
C LYS A 75 9.33 -0.43 -0.03
N MET A 76 8.37 -1.07 0.63
CA MET A 76 7.09 -1.40 -0.01
C MET A 76 6.20 -0.18 -0.22
N PHE A 77 6.29 0.81 0.67
CA PHE A 77 5.49 2.03 0.67
C PHE A 77 6.42 3.20 0.98
N PHE A 78 6.69 4.03 -0.03
CA PHE A 78 7.62 5.15 0.12
C PHE A 78 7.12 6.12 1.17
N LYS A 79 7.95 6.29 2.18
CA LYS A 79 7.73 7.22 3.28
C LYS A 79 8.03 8.64 2.81
N ASN A 80 7.13 9.59 3.10
CA ASN A 80 7.32 11.03 2.82
C ASN A 80 7.72 11.32 1.37
N SER A 81 7.12 10.60 0.41
CA SER A 81 7.36 10.82 -1.02
C SER A 81 6.93 12.24 -1.42
N ASP A 82 7.76 12.94 -2.19
CA ASP A 82 7.41 14.24 -2.79
C ASP A 82 6.21 14.13 -3.75
N ASN A 83 5.96 12.93 -4.28
CA ASN A 83 4.85 12.62 -5.17
C ASN A 83 3.72 11.87 -4.44
N PHE A 84 3.59 12.05 -3.12
CA PHE A 84 2.51 11.43 -2.35
C PHE A 84 1.14 11.85 -2.91
N LYS A 85 0.29 10.85 -3.19
CA LYS A 85 -1.08 11.07 -3.64
C LYS A 85 -2.08 10.31 -2.79
N LEU A 86 -1.89 8.99 -2.68
CA LEU A 86 -2.76 8.12 -1.91
C LEU A 86 -1.92 7.42 -0.85
N GLY A 87 -2.52 7.11 0.29
CA GLY A 87 -1.85 6.35 1.32
C GLY A 87 -2.39 6.54 2.72
N TRP A 88 -1.48 6.43 3.68
CA TRP A 88 -1.74 6.63 5.10
C TRP A 88 -0.83 7.72 5.63
N MET A 89 -1.33 8.53 6.57
CA MET A 89 -0.54 9.54 7.27
C MET A 89 -0.63 9.32 8.78
N SER A 90 0.53 9.30 9.44
CA SER A 90 0.61 9.14 10.89
C SER A 90 0.15 10.42 11.62
N PRO A 91 -0.12 10.37 12.93
CA PRO A 91 -0.39 11.56 13.75
C PRO A 91 0.72 12.62 13.69
N GLU A 92 1.95 12.22 13.39
CA GLU A 92 3.12 13.10 13.27
C GLU A 92 3.30 13.67 11.85
N GLY A 93 2.39 13.35 10.93
CA GLY A 93 2.46 13.81 9.53
C GLY A 93 3.36 12.96 8.62
N ASP A 94 3.86 11.82 9.08
CA ASP A 94 4.61 10.90 8.21
C ASP A 94 3.66 10.22 7.22
N THR A 95 3.93 10.36 5.91
CA THR A 95 3.12 9.72 4.87
C THR A 95 3.72 8.40 4.42
N TYR A 96 2.88 7.43 4.07
CA TYR A 96 3.26 6.15 3.47
C TYR A 96 2.45 5.97 2.19
N SER A 97 3.13 6.08 1.05
CA SER A 97 2.51 6.08 -0.27
C SER A 97 2.04 4.67 -0.65
N CYS A 98 0.78 4.52 -1.05
CA CYS A 98 0.33 3.31 -1.71
C CYS A 98 -0.57 3.66 -2.90
N ASP A 99 -0.77 2.71 -3.80
CA ASP A 99 -1.73 2.87 -4.88
C ASP A 99 -3.14 2.48 -4.44
N TYR A 100 -4.10 2.65 -5.35
CA TYR A 100 -5.52 2.37 -5.15
C TYR A 100 -5.79 0.95 -4.60
N THR A 101 -5.04 -0.07 -5.04
CA THR A 101 -5.29 -1.47 -4.67
C THR A 101 -4.53 -1.91 -3.42
N ASN A 102 -3.50 -1.17 -2.99
CA ASN A 102 -2.63 -1.57 -1.88
C ASN A 102 -2.92 -0.88 -0.53
N HIS A 103 -4.01 -0.12 -0.39
CA HIS A 103 -4.40 0.51 0.87
C HIS A 103 -4.48 -0.46 2.05
N ASN A 104 -5.14 -1.60 1.87
CA ASN A 104 -5.29 -2.60 2.92
C ASN A 104 -3.95 -3.25 3.28
N ARG A 105 -3.12 -3.58 2.27
CA ARG A 105 -1.79 -4.15 2.49
C ARG A 105 -0.88 -3.18 3.27
N CYS A 106 -0.91 -1.90 2.91
CA CYS A 106 -0.20 -0.85 3.63
C CYS A 106 -0.66 -0.76 5.09
N ALA A 107 -1.99 -0.75 5.32
CA ALA A 107 -2.55 -0.72 6.65
C ALA A 107 -2.13 -1.92 7.51
N ILE A 108 -2.12 -3.13 6.95
CA ILE A 108 -1.67 -4.34 7.66
C ILE A 108 -0.21 -4.18 8.10
N MET A 109 0.69 -3.77 7.20
CA MET A 109 2.11 -3.61 7.54
C MET A 109 2.36 -2.48 8.53
N LEU A 110 1.63 -1.37 8.41
CA LEU A 110 1.66 -0.27 9.38
C LEU A 110 1.19 -0.73 10.76
N ALA A 111 0.07 -1.44 10.83
CA ALA A 111 -0.44 -1.97 12.10
C ALA A 111 0.51 -3.01 12.71
N GLU A 112 1.09 -3.91 11.91
CA GLU A 112 2.10 -4.87 12.38
C GLU A 112 3.33 -4.15 12.98
N LYS A 113 3.73 -3.01 12.43
CA LYS A 113 4.88 -2.22 12.91
C LYS A 113 4.56 -1.35 14.13
N PHE A 114 3.48 -0.59 14.09
CA PHE A 114 3.17 0.47 15.06
C PHE A 114 2.15 0.06 16.12
N LEU A 115 1.32 -0.95 15.84
CA LEU A 115 0.22 -1.42 16.69
C LEU A 115 0.21 -2.96 16.77
N PRO A 116 1.33 -3.59 17.20
CA PRO A 116 1.48 -5.04 17.14
C PRO A 116 0.35 -5.77 17.88
N GLY A 117 -0.24 -6.79 17.24
CA GLY A 117 -1.37 -7.55 17.76
C GLY A 117 -2.75 -7.00 17.40
N ALA A 118 -2.84 -5.91 16.64
CA ALA A 118 -4.10 -5.39 16.12
C ALA A 118 -4.84 -6.42 15.24
N LYS A 119 -6.06 -6.80 15.65
CA LYS A 119 -6.93 -7.71 14.86
C LYS A 119 -7.54 -7.06 13.61
N PHE A 120 -7.80 -5.76 13.67
CA PHE A 120 -8.42 -4.98 12.60
C PHE A 120 -7.52 -3.80 12.25
N PRO A 121 -6.56 -3.97 11.32
CA PRO A 121 -5.49 -3.00 11.04
C PRO A 121 -5.99 -1.58 10.78
N GLU A 122 -6.89 -1.38 9.80
CA GLU A 122 -7.39 -0.04 9.45
C GLU A 122 -8.09 0.65 10.63
N ARG A 123 -8.93 -0.09 11.37
CA ARG A 123 -9.63 0.45 12.54
C ARG A 123 -8.68 0.76 13.68
N ALA A 124 -7.64 -0.05 13.87
CA ALA A 124 -6.63 0.18 14.90
C ALA A 124 -5.81 1.44 14.58
N LEU A 125 -5.37 1.58 13.33
CA LEU A 125 -4.69 2.79 12.84
C LEU A 125 -5.57 4.03 13.02
N GLY A 126 -6.82 3.98 12.56
CA GLY A 126 -7.75 5.10 12.72
C GLY A 126 -7.99 5.49 14.19
N LYS A 127 -8.11 4.52 15.10
CA LYS A 127 -8.22 4.79 16.54
C LYS A 127 -6.96 5.39 17.14
N ALA A 128 -5.81 5.09 16.56
CA ALA A 128 -4.52 5.66 16.94
C ALA A 128 -4.25 7.03 16.27
N GLY A 129 -5.24 7.61 15.57
CA GLY A 129 -5.12 8.94 14.96
C GLY A 129 -4.47 8.96 13.57
N TRP A 130 -4.25 7.79 12.96
CA TRP A 130 -3.82 7.74 11.56
C TRP A 130 -4.98 8.12 10.65
N ILE A 131 -4.68 8.86 9.59
CA ILE A 131 -5.65 9.20 8.55
C ILE A 131 -5.33 8.47 7.25
N LYS A 132 -6.38 8.19 6.49
CA LYS A 132 -6.32 7.50 5.21
C LYS A 132 -6.63 8.50 4.10
N ILE A 133 -5.77 8.59 3.10
CA ILE A 133 -5.96 9.44 1.93
C ILE A 133 -6.27 8.52 0.76
N ILE A 134 -7.51 8.55 0.27
CA ILE A 134 -8.03 7.65 -0.77
C ILE A 134 -8.43 8.42 -2.03
N ASP A 135 -8.55 7.69 -3.13
CA ASP A 135 -9.16 8.22 -4.33
C ASP A 135 -10.68 8.35 -4.13
N SER A 136 -11.30 9.44 -4.60
CA SER A 136 -12.74 9.67 -4.53
C SER A 136 -13.53 8.93 -5.63
N TRP A 137 -12.87 8.07 -6.42
CA TRP A 137 -13.51 7.35 -7.51
C TRP A 137 -14.67 6.47 -7.04
N ASP A 138 -15.87 6.77 -7.53
CA ASP A 138 -17.12 6.07 -7.20
C ASP A 138 -17.54 5.04 -8.27
N GLY A 139 -16.69 4.79 -9.28
CA GLY A 139 -16.98 3.91 -10.41
C GLY A 139 -17.77 4.55 -11.55
N THR A 140 -18.21 5.81 -11.42
CA THR A 140 -19.07 6.50 -12.40
C THR A 140 -18.50 7.84 -12.89
N GLN A 141 -17.73 8.54 -12.06
CA GLN A 141 -17.19 9.85 -12.40
C GLN A 141 -15.88 9.76 -13.20
N ARG A 142 -15.76 10.62 -14.22
CA ARG A 142 -14.54 10.77 -15.05
C ARG A 142 -13.46 11.62 -14.40
N GLN A 143 -13.84 12.46 -13.45
CA GLN A 143 -12.94 13.25 -12.62
C GLN A 143 -13.14 12.78 -11.19
N HIS A 144 -12.06 12.46 -10.51
CA HIS A 144 -12.07 12.02 -9.13
C HIS A 144 -10.96 12.78 -8.40
N GLY A 145 -11.29 13.25 -7.20
CA GLY A 145 -10.38 13.91 -6.30
C GLY A 145 -9.72 12.92 -5.35
N GLN A 146 -9.05 13.48 -4.36
CA GLN A 146 -8.57 12.73 -3.21
C GLN A 146 -9.51 13.02 -2.04
N PHE A 147 -9.68 12.07 -1.13
CA PHE A 147 -10.49 12.23 0.07
C PHE A 147 -9.67 11.87 1.30
N VAL A 148 -9.77 12.71 2.33
CA VAL A 148 -9.09 12.48 3.61
C VAL A 148 -10.08 11.91 4.62
N TYR A 149 -9.84 10.67 5.02
CA TYR A 149 -10.65 9.96 6.00
C TYR A 149 -9.95 9.88 7.36
N SER A 150 -10.57 10.48 8.37
CA SER A 150 -10.22 10.28 9.79
C SER A 150 -11.33 9.50 10.49
N LEU A 151 -10.99 8.38 11.12
CA LEU A 151 -11.96 7.57 11.87
C LEU A 151 -12.53 8.32 13.08
N THR A 152 -11.74 9.19 13.69
CA THR A 152 -12.15 9.97 14.88
C THR A 152 -12.83 11.28 14.52
N GLY A 153 -12.83 11.67 13.24
CA GLY A 153 -13.20 13.00 12.80
C GLY A 153 -12.22 14.09 13.27
N LYS A 154 -11.04 13.71 13.76
CA LYS A 154 -10.00 14.62 14.22
C LYS A 154 -8.68 14.37 13.49
N ILE A 155 -7.89 15.42 13.36
CA ILE A 155 -6.51 15.40 12.88
C ILE A 155 -5.61 16.20 13.83
N THR A 156 -4.31 15.98 13.77
CA THR A 156 -3.32 16.78 14.50
C THR A 156 -2.89 18.01 13.69
N LYS A 157 -2.27 18.98 14.36
CA LYS A 157 -1.64 20.12 13.68
C LYS A 157 -0.59 19.67 12.65
N GLN A 158 0.23 18.67 12.98
CA GLN A 158 1.25 18.15 12.06
C GLN A 158 0.62 17.52 10.80
N GLN A 159 -0.52 16.85 10.95
CA GLN A 159 -1.27 16.33 9.80
C GLN A 159 -1.85 17.47 8.96
N ALA A 160 -2.41 18.51 9.59
CA ALA A 160 -2.92 19.69 8.88
C ALA A 160 -1.83 20.39 8.06
N ASP A 161 -0.67 20.66 8.68
CA ASP A 161 0.50 21.24 8.01
C ASP A 161 0.93 20.35 6.83
N LYS A 162 0.97 19.03 7.05
CA LYS A 162 1.35 18.09 5.99
C LYS A 162 0.35 18.06 4.83
N LEU A 163 -0.96 18.15 5.11
CA LEU A 163 -2.01 18.20 4.09
C LEU A 163 -1.89 19.44 3.20
N PHE A 164 -1.40 20.56 3.75
CA PHE A 164 -1.02 21.73 2.97
C PHE A 164 0.16 21.42 2.04
N ASP A 165 1.24 20.85 2.57
CA ASP A 165 2.45 20.52 1.80
C ASP A 165 2.17 19.57 0.62
N VAL A 166 1.29 18.59 0.80
CA VAL A 166 0.94 17.63 -0.26
C VAL A 166 -0.18 18.13 -1.20
N GLY A 167 -0.61 19.40 -1.04
CA GLY A 167 -1.58 20.04 -1.92
C GLY A 167 -3.03 19.60 -1.73
N LEU A 168 -3.36 18.93 -0.64
CA LEU A 168 -4.73 18.46 -0.33
C LEU A 168 -5.58 19.52 0.39
N TYR A 169 -4.97 20.60 0.87
CA TYR A 169 -5.67 21.71 1.50
C TYR A 169 -6.71 22.38 0.60
N PHE A 170 -6.60 22.25 -0.72
CA PHE A 170 -7.58 22.85 -1.64
C PHE A 170 -8.92 22.11 -1.69
N ASN A 171 -9.04 20.96 -1.03
CA ASN A 171 -10.31 20.27 -0.89
C ASN A 171 -11.15 20.91 0.22
N ASP A 172 -12.40 21.26 -0.09
CA ASP A 172 -13.34 21.84 0.88
C ASP A 172 -13.52 20.95 2.13
N GLU A 173 -13.56 19.62 1.97
CA GLU A 173 -13.69 18.72 3.13
C GLU A 173 -12.45 18.75 4.04
N VAL A 174 -11.27 19.00 3.48
CA VAL A 174 -10.02 19.10 4.25
C VAL A 174 -9.98 20.42 4.99
N GLN A 175 -10.41 21.52 4.36
CA GLN A 175 -10.50 22.82 5.02
C GLN A 175 -11.48 22.78 6.19
N GLN A 176 -12.65 22.15 6.01
CA GLN A 176 -13.62 21.99 7.09
C GLN A 176 -13.05 21.13 8.22
N LEU A 177 -12.43 20.00 7.91
CA LEU A 177 -11.82 19.11 8.90
C LEU A 177 -10.72 19.83 9.71
N ILE A 178 -9.92 20.67 9.06
CA ILE A 178 -8.91 21.52 9.71
C ILE A 178 -9.62 22.53 10.63
N SER A 179 -10.58 23.29 10.12
CA SER A 179 -11.31 24.31 10.90
C SER A 179 -12.00 23.71 12.14
N ASP A 180 -12.53 22.49 12.05
CA ASP A 180 -13.20 21.82 13.16
C ASP A 180 -12.23 21.39 14.27
N CYS A 181 -10.95 21.23 13.93
CA CYS A 181 -9.91 20.77 14.85
C CYS A 181 -8.99 21.89 15.35
N GLU A 182 -8.91 23.04 14.65
CA GLU A 182 -7.99 24.14 14.98
C GLU A 182 -8.11 24.66 16.42
N ASN A 183 -9.32 24.62 17.00
CA ASN A 183 -9.55 25.06 18.38
C ASN A 183 -9.07 24.04 19.44
N ASP A 184 -8.85 22.79 19.03
CA ASP A 184 -8.40 21.70 19.90
C ASP A 184 -6.86 21.51 19.87
N TRP A 185 -6.13 22.29 19.06
CA TRP A 185 -4.68 22.16 18.81
C TRP A 185 -3.80 23.10 19.63
#